data_AF-H9VNX9-F1
#
_entry.id   AF-H9VNX9-F1
#
_cell.length_a   1.000
_cell.length_b   1.000
_cell.length_c   1.000
_cell.angle_alpha   90.00
_cell.angle_beta   90.00
_cell.angle_gamma   90.00
#
_symmetry.space_group_name_H-M   'P 1'
#
loop_
_entity.id
_entity.type
_entity.pdbx_description
1 polymer ?
#
loop_
_entity_poly.entity_id
_entity_poly.type
_entity_poly.pdbx_seq_one_letter_code
_entity_poly.pdbx_strand_id
1 'polypeptide(L)'
;RIDVGGVPLVIDAAKLRIGTQGRGGTKLSTVVPYTQLATPIYNSIVAAFAKQKNLRRVASVAPFDACFNSSAVGVTRVGPAVPFIDL
;
A
#
# COMPACT_ATOMS: atom_id res chain seq x y z
N ARG A 1 -3.53 8.48 8.84
CA ARG A 1 -2.26 8.99 8.25
C ARG A 1 -1.65 7.78 7.61
N ILE A 2 -1.22 7.85 6.36
CA ILE A 2 -0.62 6.69 5.69
C ILE A 2 0.91 6.75 5.84
N ASP A 3 1.50 5.63 6.24
CA ASP A 3 2.93 5.49 6.50
C ASP A 3 3.44 4.17 5.92
N VAL A 4 4.65 4.21 5.35
CA VAL A 4 5.33 3.01 4.84
C VAL A 4 6.67 2.90 5.54
N GLY A 5 6.80 1.87 6.37
CA GLY A 5 8.01 1.53 7.11
C GLY A 5 8.58 2.66 7.96
N GLY A 6 7.72 3.49 8.56
CA GLY A 6 8.07 4.64 9.40
C GLY A 6 8.15 5.97 8.63
N VAL A 7 7.93 5.95 7.31
CA VAL A 7 7.98 7.13 6.45
C VAL A 7 6.56 7.58 6.08
N PRO A 8 6.09 8.75 6.58
CA PRO A 8 4.78 9.27 6.20
C PRO A 8 4.72 9.64 4.71
N LEU A 9 3.62 9.26 4.07
CA LEU A 9 3.38 9.63 2.67
C LEU A 9 2.78 11.04 2.58
N VAL A 10 3.26 11.83 1.62
CA VAL A 10 2.65 13.11 1.25
C VAL A 10 1.41 12.81 0.39
N ILE A 11 0.25 12.83 1.02
CA ILE A 11 -1.05 12.63 0.38
C ILE A 11 -1.99 13.77 0.74
N ASP A 12 -2.92 14.06 -0.16
CA ASP A 12 -3.97 15.05 0.08
C ASP A 12 -4.93 14.53 1.17
N ALA A 13 -4.80 15.07 2.38
CA ALA A 13 -5.59 14.68 3.54
C ALA A 13 -7.09 14.91 3.35
N ALA A 14 -7.51 15.83 2.47
CA ALA A 14 -8.91 16.05 2.18
C ALA A 14 -9.56 14.81 1.51
N LYS A 15 -8.79 14.01 0.77
CA LYS A 15 -9.27 12.76 0.15
C LYS A 15 -9.56 11.65 1.16
N LEU A 16 -8.99 11.75 2.36
CA LEU A 16 -9.22 10.80 3.45
C LEU A 16 -10.44 11.17 4.31
N ARG A 17 -11.02 12.35 4.10
CA ARG A 17 -12.21 12.80 4.83
C ARG A 17 -13.46 12.31 4.12
N ILE A 18 -14.50 12.07 4.91
CA ILE A 18 -15.84 11.82 4.37
C ILE A 18 -16.43 13.18 3.97
N GLY A 19 -16.71 13.35 2.68
CA GLY A 19 -17.35 14.54 2.14
C GLY A 19 -18.85 14.60 2.50
N THR A 20 -19.47 15.76 2.29
CA THR A 20 -20.88 16.02 2.62
C THR A 20 -21.88 15.10 1.90
N GLN A 21 -21.48 14.55 0.74
CA GLN A 21 -22.27 13.55 -0.02
C GLN A 21 -21.91 12.09 0.34
N GLY A 22 -21.18 11.86 1.44
CA GLY A 22 -20.74 10.51 1.84
C GLY A 22 -19.63 9.93 0.96
N ARG A 23 -18.97 10.75 0.12
CA ARG A 23 -17.86 10.34 -0.75
C ARG A 23 -16.52 10.47 -0.04
N GLY A 24 -15.62 9.51 -0.24
CA GLY A 24 -14.30 9.48 0.39
C GLY A 24 -14.29 8.72 1.72
N GLY A 25 -13.28 8.99 2.54
CA GLY A 25 -13.08 8.26 3.79
C GLY A 25 -12.50 6.85 3.60
N THR A 26 -12.49 6.10 4.71
CA THR A 26 -12.02 4.71 4.77
C THR A 26 -13.17 3.82 5.21
N LYS A 27 -13.40 2.74 4.47
CA LYS A 27 -14.46 1.76 4.75
C LYS A 27 -13.84 0.40 5.02
N LEU A 28 -14.32 -0.27 6.08
CA LEU A 28 -14.07 -1.69 6.31
C LEU A 28 -15.10 -2.52 5.52
N SER A 29 -14.62 -3.52 4.80
CA SER A 29 -15.44 -4.39 3.95
C SER A 29 -14.99 -5.84 4.12
N THR A 30 -15.94 -6.75 4.30
CA THR A 30 -15.72 -8.20 4.30
C THR A 30 -16.02 -8.85 2.95
N VAL A 31 -16.65 -8.10 2.03
CA VAL A 31 -17.04 -8.58 0.69
C VAL A 31 -15.91 -8.35 -0.32
N VAL A 32 -15.07 -7.34 -0.08
CA VAL A 32 -13.92 -7.03 -0.94
C VAL A 32 -12.68 -7.67 -0.30
N PRO A 33 -12.02 -8.63 -0.95
CA PRO A 33 -10.95 -9.43 -0.33
C PRO A 33 -9.63 -8.69 -0.16
N TYR A 34 -9.42 -7.59 -0.88
CA TYR A 34 -8.19 -6.79 -0.85
C TYR A 34 -8.50 -5.32 -0.60
N THR A 35 -7.57 -4.61 0.01
CA THR A 35 -7.68 -3.16 0.20
C THR A 35 -7.79 -2.47 -1.15
N GLN A 36 -8.88 -1.73 -1.36
CA GLN A 36 -9.04 -0.85 -2.51
C GLN A 36 -8.64 0.56 -2.12
N LEU A 37 -7.84 1.20 -2.97
CA LEU A 37 -7.33 2.55 -2.76
C LEU A 37 -7.60 3.40 -4.00
N ALA A 38 -7.83 4.70 -3.79
CA ALA A 38 -7.83 5.64 -4.91
C ALA A 38 -6.45 5.60 -5.60
N THR A 39 -6.43 5.60 -6.93
CA THR A 39 -5.21 5.46 -7.74
C THR A 39 -4.03 6.34 -7.29
N PRO A 40 -4.23 7.64 -6.93
CA PRO A 40 -3.12 8.46 -6.45
C PRO A 40 -2.48 7.93 -5.15
N ILE A 41 -3.31 7.44 -4.21
CA ILE A 41 -2.83 6.87 -2.94
C ILE A 41 -2.13 5.55 -3.19
N TYR A 42 -2.72 4.70 -4.04
CA TYR A 42 -2.14 3.42 -4.44
C TYR A 42 -0.72 3.59 -5.01
N ASN A 43 -0.57 4.49 -5.98
CA ASN A 43 0.71 4.76 -6.63
C ASN A 43 1.77 5.27 -5.64
N SER A 44 1.39 6.15 -4.71
CA SER A 44 2.30 6.65 -3.66
C SER A 44 2.77 5.54 -2.73
N ILE A 45 1.88 4.62 -2.32
CA ILE A 45 2.24 3.48 -1.46
C ILE A 45 3.18 2.54 -2.19
N VAL A 46 2.86 2.12 -3.42
CA VAL A 46 3.71 1.19 -4.20
C VAL A 46 5.11 1.77 -4.41
N ALA A 47 5.21 3.06 -4.74
CA ALA A 47 6.49 3.73 -4.94
C ALA A 47 7.32 3.77 -3.65
N ALA A 48 6.71 4.14 -2.52
CA ALA A 48 7.40 4.18 -1.22
C ALA A 48 7.84 2.78 -0.77
N PHE A 49 6.96 1.79 -0.91
CA PHE A 49 7.20 0.40 -0.52
C PHE A 49 8.38 -0.20 -1.30
N ALA A 50 8.40 -0.02 -2.62
CA ALA A 50 9.48 -0.51 -3.46
C ALA A 50 10.83 0.15 -3.11
N LYS A 51 10.82 1.45 -2.83
CA LYS A 51 12.02 2.25 -2.55
C LYS A 51 12.72 1.85 -1.25
N GLN A 52 11.97 1.57 -0.19
CA GLN A 52 12.57 1.39 1.14
C GLN A 52 13.43 0.14 1.30
N LYS A 53 13.18 -0.91 0.50
CA LYS A 53 13.95 -2.16 0.52
C LYS A 53 14.58 -2.51 -0.83
N ASN A 54 14.65 -1.56 -1.77
CA ASN A 54 15.14 -1.78 -3.14
C ASN A 54 14.51 -3.04 -3.78
N LEU A 55 13.21 -3.23 -3.57
CA LEU A 55 12.52 -4.45 -4.02
C LEU A 55 12.45 -4.44 -5.55
N ARG A 56 12.93 -5.52 -6.16
CA ARG A 56 12.87 -5.68 -7.62
C ARG A 56 11.46 -6.04 -8.05
N ARG A 57 10.82 -5.14 -8.78
CA ARG A 57 9.51 -5.40 -9.41
C ARG A 57 9.65 -6.50 -10.47
N VAL A 58 8.65 -7.37 -10.54
CA VAL A 58 8.54 -8.45 -11.53
C VAL A 58 7.22 -8.31 -12.29
N ALA A 59 6.98 -9.22 -13.25
CA ALA A 59 5.72 -9.25 -13.98
C ALA A 59 4.53 -9.32 -13.01
N SER A 60 3.52 -8.50 -13.29
CA SER A 60 2.27 -8.45 -12.55
C SER A 60 1.52 -9.78 -12.64
N VAL A 61 0.88 -10.19 -11.55
CA VAL A 61 0.05 -11.40 -11.47
C VAL A 61 -1.32 -10.97 -11.01
N ALA A 62 -2.33 -11.18 -11.86
CA ALA A 62 -3.70 -10.78 -11.56
C ALA A 62 -4.17 -11.35 -10.21
N PRO A 63 -4.88 -10.56 -9.38
CA PRO A 63 -5.41 -9.22 -9.66
C PRO A 63 -4.44 -8.05 -9.35
N PHE A 64 -3.17 -8.32 -9.04
CA PHE A 64 -2.19 -7.32 -8.63
C PHE A 64 -1.35 -6.80 -9.80
N ASP A 65 -1.08 -5.50 -9.80
CA ASP A 65 -0.15 -4.86 -10.73
C ASP A 65 1.25 -4.66 -10.10
N ALA A 66 1.40 -4.66 -8.77
CA ALA A 66 2.67 -4.50 -8.07
C ALA A 66 3.16 -5.82 -7.44
N CYS A 67 3.97 -6.57 -8.20
CA CYS A 67 4.61 -7.80 -7.73
C CYS A 67 6.13 -7.63 -7.60
N PHE A 68 6.74 -8.30 -6.62
CA PHE A 68 8.16 -8.20 -6.32
C PHE A 68 8.83 -9.56 -6.21
N ASN A 69 10.11 -9.66 -6.58
CA ASN A 69 10.88 -10.89 -6.44
C ASN A 69 11.15 -11.18 -4.96
N SER A 70 10.63 -12.31 -4.47
CA SER A 70 10.77 -12.74 -3.07
C SER A 70 12.13 -13.37 -2.75
N SER A 71 12.90 -13.84 -3.74
CA SER A 71 14.18 -14.53 -3.51
C SER A 71 15.25 -13.63 -2.86
N ALA A 72 15.13 -12.31 -3.04
CA ALA A 72 16.01 -11.31 -2.43
C ALA A 72 15.44 -10.72 -1.13
N VAL A 73 14.24 -11.15 -0.70
CA VAL A 73 13.59 -10.65 0.51
C VAL A 73 13.94 -11.57 1.67
N GLY A 74 14.63 -11.04 2.67
CA GLY A 74 14.92 -11.78 3.90
C GLY A 74 13.64 -12.22 4.62
N VAL A 75 13.72 -13.26 5.44
CA VAL A 75 12.58 -13.75 6.25
C VAL A 75 12.89 -13.51 7.72
N THR A 76 11.91 -12.96 8.43
CA THR A 76 11.93 -12.80 9.89
C THR A 76 11.02 -13.85 10.54
N ARG A 77 11.02 -13.93 11.88
CA ARG A 77 10.13 -14.81 12.63
C ARG A 77 8.63 -14.59 12.32
N VAL A 78 8.25 -13.40 11.88
CA VAL A 78 6.84 -13.02 11.63
C VAL A 78 6.51 -12.87 10.13
N GLY A 79 7.43 -13.26 9.25
CA GLY A 79 7.22 -13.22 7.79
C GLY A 79 8.30 -12.44 7.03
N PRO A 80 8.06 -12.14 5.74
CA PRO A 80 9.02 -11.43 4.89
C PRO A 80 9.46 -10.08 5.48
N ALA A 81 10.74 -9.76 5.38
CA ALA A 81 11.37 -8.53 5.88
C ALA A 81 11.07 -7.33 4.97
N VAL A 82 9.79 -7.05 4.74
CA VAL A 82 9.29 -5.93 3.93
C VAL A 82 8.89 -4.75 4.82
N PRO A 83 8.76 -3.52 4.28
CA PRO A 83 8.21 -2.40 5.03
C PRO A 83 6.78 -2.70 5.49
N PHE A 84 6.43 -2.30 6.71
CA PHE A 84 5.03 -2.30 7.14
C PHE A 84 4.27 -1.16 6.45
N ILE A 85 2.95 -1.30 6.33
CA ILE A 85 2.06 -0.26 5.80
C ILE A 85 1.04 0.05 6.90
N ASP A 86 0.96 1.31 7.29
CA ASP A 86 -0.03 1.84 8.24
C ASP A 86 -1.02 2.72 7.47
N LEU A 87 -2.33 2.53 7.67
CA LEU A 87 -3.42 3.15 6.88
C LEU A 87 -4.31 4.05 7.75
#